data_AF-A0A662ANJ7-F1
#
_entry.id   AF-A0A662ANJ7-F1
#
_cell.length_a   1.000
_cell.length_b   1.000
_cell.length_c   1.000
_cell.angle_alpha   90.00
_cell.angle_beta   90.00
_cell.angle_gamma   90.00
#
_symmetry.space_group_name_H-M   'P 1'
#
loop_
_entity.id
_entity.type
_entity.pdbx_description
1 polymer ?
#
loop_
_entity_poly.entity_id
_entity_poly.type
_entity_poly.pdbx_seq_one_letter_code
_entity_poly.pdbx_strand_id
1 'polypeptide(L)'
;MKKIIVSIFFLSISFGIIAQSYIVQIKLINKNEWGYIDINENPIGTDYYQRCFPFTENGYAIVIEEKQLFFINKFGEKLETEIQNFRLIQFAGIFGEIQGYHNGLVAVMKDNKWGYLDISGHIFIPLKYDKVSIFNGGFAVAKLKNDFFVLNNSGEENKIISNNIVSIKRFSEGLAPYSNKDKLFGFIDTNGRVVIEAKFRSVGFFSNGIAWAKTTDNIIGYINTEGIWLIQPQFQTAKDFDKISGLARVKQNNRWNYVNISGNIRHMSDTELWGDFYDGLAKGRKGGLIGFYDNTGYWVINPKFEAVRDFHNGYAAAKKSGKWGLINNIGDWVIQPKYAVIRDIERID
;
A
#
# COMPACT_ATOMS: atom_id res chain seq x y z
N MET A 1 6.73 -63.22 30.19
CA MET A 1 6.06 -61.91 30.17
C MET A 1 6.87 -60.96 29.30
N LYS A 2 6.37 -60.60 28.09
CA LYS A 2 7.04 -59.65 27.18
C LYS A 2 6.74 -58.22 27.67
N LYS A 3 7.78 -57.41 27.93
CA LYS A 3 7.64 -55.99 28.23
C LYS A 3 7.50 -55.21 26.92
N ILE A 4 6.40 -54.48 26.78
CA ILE A 4 6.17 -53.54 25.67
C ILE A 4 6.76 -52.19 26.12
N ILE A 5 7.71 -51.68 25.35
CA ILE A 5 8.24 -50.32 25.50
C ILE A 5 7.41 -49.43 24.58
N VAL A 6 6.64 -48.51 25.16
CA VAL A 6 5.94 -47.46 24.41
C VAL A 6 6.80 -46.20 24.49
N SER A 7 7.46 -45.85 23.39
CA SER A 7 8.10 -44.54 23.24
C SER A 7 7.04 -43.50 22.87
N ILE A 8 6.84 -42.52 23.75
CA ILE A 8 5.99 -41.36 23.49
C ILE A 8 6.90 -40.26 22.92
N PHE A 9 6.71 -39.93 21.64
CA PHE A 9 7.33 -38.78 21.00
C PHE A 9 6.58 -37.51 21.42
N PHE A 10 7.22 -36.63 22.20
CA PHE A 10 6.72 -35.27 22.42
C PHE A 10 7.18 -34.39 21.26
N LEU A 11 6.25 -34.05 20.38
CA LEU A 11 6.47 -33.02 19.35
C LEU A 11 6.21 -31.66 20.00
N SER A 12 7.26 -30.97 20.44
CA SER A 12 7.14 -29.58 20.91
C SER A 12 7.12 -28.63 19.72
N ILE A 13 5.93 -28.14 19.35
CA ILE A 13 5.79 -27.05 18.38
C ILE A 13 5.97 -25.74 19.17
N SER A 14 7.14 -25.12 19.05
CA SER A 14 7.37 -23.77 19.58
C SER A 14 6.71 -22.76 18.65
N PHE A 15 5.60 -22.16 19.07
CA PHE A 15 5.12 -20.92 18.46
C PHE A 15 6.08 -19.79 18.86
N GLY A 16 7.01 -19.45 17.96
CA GLY A 16 7.75 -18.20 18.08
C GLY A 16 6.75 -17.06 17.93
N ILE A 17 6.57 -16.27 18.99
CA ILE A 17 5.90 -14.98 18.89
C ILE A 17 6.83 -14.12 18.04
N ILE A 18 6.49 -13.91 16.77
CA ILE A 18 7.21 -12.95 15.93
C ILE A 18 6.86 -11.57 16.51
N ALA A 19 7.84 -10.92 17.14
CA ALA A 19 7.65 -9.57 17.64
C ALA A 19 7.45 -8.62 16.46
N GLN A 20 6.27 -8.03 16.38
CA GLN A 20 5.94 -7.03 15.37
C GLN A 20 6.96 -5.89 15.42
N SER A 21 7.53 -5.54 14.28
CA SER A 21 8.59 -4.55 14.18
C SER A 21 8.07 -3.33 13.41
N TYR A 22 8.36 -2.14 13.92
CA TYR A 22 7.98 -0.88 13.28
C TYR A 22 9.25 -0.16 12.86
N ILE A 23 9.37 0.16 11.57
CA ILE A 23 10.55 0.77 10.98
C ILE A 23 10.16 2.06 10.28
N VAL A 24 10.98 3.10 10.45
CA VAL A 24 10.76 4.38 9.79
C VAL A 24 12.01 4.86 9.08
N GLN A 25 11.81 5.47 7.91
CA GLN A 25 12.88 6.10 7.15
C GLN A 25 13.17 7.49 7.70
N ILE A 26 14.45 7.79 7.93
CA ILE A 26 14.89 9.05 8.51
C ILE A 26 15.98 9.72 7.68
N LYS A 27 16.10 11.04 7.86
CA LYS A 27 17.23 11.83 7.43
C LYS A 27 17.75 12.65 8.61
N LEU A 28 19.04 12.51 8.92
CA LEU A 28 19.68 13.30 9.97
C LEU A 28 19.84 14.77 9.57
N ILE A 29 19.93 15.64 10.56
CA ILE A 29 20.26 17.05 10.37
C ILE A 29 21.67 17.15 9.76
N ASN A 30 21.82 17.99 8.73
CA ASN A 30 23.07 18.23 8.00
C ASN A 30 23.67 17.02 7.28
N LYS A 31 22.96 15.89 7.19
CA LYS A 31 23.34 14.76 6.32
C LYS A 31 22.44 14.71 5.10
N ASN A 32 22.97 14.22 3.98
CA ASN A 32 22.18 14.07 2.75
C ASN A 32 21.61 12.68 2.55
N GLU A 33 22.21 11.71 3.23
CA GLU A 33 21.91 10.30 3.20
C GLU A 33 20.70 9.95 4.07
N TRP A 34 20.06 8.83 3.74
CA TRP A 34 18.90 8.30 4.43
C TRP A 34 19.26 7.07 5.26
N GLY A 35 18.55 6.85 6.36
CA GLY A 35 18.69 5.65 7.18
C GLY A 35 17.33 5.11 7.62
N TYR A 36 17.37 4.00 8.33
CA TYR A 36 16.20 3.42 8.98
C TYR A 36 16.46 3.33 10.48
N ILE A 37 15.41 3.56 11.25
CA ILE A 37 15.40 3.27 12.68
C ILE A 37 14.14 2.48 13.03
N ASP A 38 14.24 1.65 14.06
CA ASP A 38 13.05 1.11 14.70
C ASP A 38 12.37 2.17 15.59
N ILE A 39 11.22 1.81 16.17
CA ILE A 39 10.47 2.71 17.05
C ILE A 39 11.20 3.09 18.36
N ASN A 40 12.21 2.30 18.75
CA ASN A 40 13.08 2.56 19.90
C ASN A 40 14.35 3.32 19.49
N GLU A 41 14.38 3.82 18.26
CA GLU A 41 15.48 4.60 17.68
C GLU A 41 16.78 3.81 17.44
N ASN A 42 16.71 2.46 17.40
CA ASN A 42 17.83 1.63 17.01
C ASN A 42 18.01 1.66 15.49
N PRO A 43 19.22 1.91 14.97
CA PRO A 43 19.48 1.94 13.53
C PRO A 43 19.37 0.54 12.91
N ILE A 44 18.92 0.47 11.66
CA ILE A 44 18.84 -0.75 10.86
C ILE A 44 19.77 -0.63 9.64
N GLY A 45 20.71 -1.57 9.52
CA GLY A 45 21.72 -1.59 8.46
C GLY A 45 22.96 -0.76 8.73
N THR A 46 23.61 -0.32 7.65
CA THR A 46 24.84 0.47 7.70
C THR A 46 24.54 1.94 7.97
N ASP A 47 25.59 2.75 8.16
CA ASP A 47 25.43 4.10 8.67
C ASP A 47 24.40 4.92 7.88
N TYR A 48 24.44 5.02 6.54
CA TYR A 48 23.37 5.64 5.75
C TYR A 48 23.42 5.24 4.25
N TYR A 49 22.27 5.23 3.57
CA TYR A 49 22.10 4.95 2.12
C TYR A 49 21.90 6.23 1.28
N GLN A 50 22.27 6.20 -0.01
CA GLN A 50 21.99 7.32 -0.93
C GLN A 50 20.48 7.50 -1.11
N ARG A 51 19.75 6.40 -1.25
CA ARG A 51 18.28 6.35 -1.19
C ARG A 51 17.84 5.10 -0.46
N CYS A 52 16.74 5.22 0.24
CA CYS A 52 16.09 4.11 0.90
C CYS A 52 14.58 4.18 0.57
N PHE A 53 13.93 3.04 0.40
CA PHE A 53 12.51 2.90 0.09
C PHE A 53 11.77 2.27 1.27
N PRO A 54 10.44 2.43 1.40
CA PRO A 54 9.71 1.82 2.50
C PRO A 54 10.00 0.31 2.62
N PHE A 55 10.07 -0.16 3.86
CA PHE A 55 10.01 -1.59 4.13
C PHE A 55 8.63 -2.10 3.73
N THR A 56 8.57 -3.26 3.11
CA THR A 56 7.31 -3.94 2.84
C THR A 56 6.91 -4.80 4.03
N GLU A 57 5.66 -5.26 4.05
CA GLU A 57 5.14 -6.17 5.08
C GLU A 57 5.95 -7.47 5.19
N ASN A 58 6.73 -7.82 4.16
CA ASN A 58 7.61 -8.99 4.15
C ASN A 58 8.96 -8.76 4.84
N GLY A 59 9.21 -7.57 5.37
CA GLY A 59 10.42 -7.26 6.13
C GLY A 59 11.66 -6.97 5.27
N TYR A 60 11.44 -6.62 4.00
CA TYR A 60 12.49 -6.21 3.08
C TYR A 60 12.27 -4.79 2.58
N ALA A 61 13.36 -4.06 2.38
CA ALA A 61 13.37 -2.75 1.75
C ALA A 61 14.35 -2.72 0.58
N ILE A 62 14.09 -1.80 -0.34
CA ILE A 62 15.05 -1.47 -1.40
C ILE A 62 15.94 -0.33 -0.89
N VAL A 63 17.24 -0.44 -1.15
CA VAL A 63 18.22 0.62 -0.91
C VAL A 63 19.08 0.84 -2.14
N ILE A 64 19.57 2.08 -2.29
CA ILE A 64 20.55 2.43 -3.30
C ILE A 64 21.81 2.89 -2.59
N GLU A 65 22.90 2.20 -2.90
CA GLU A 65 24.26 2.44 -2.39
C GLU A 65 25.21 2.35 -3.58
N GLU A 66 26.14 3.31 -3.70
CA GLU A 66 27.09 3.38 -4.83
C GLU A 66 26.43 3.26 -6.23
N LYS A 67 25.24 3.84 -6.41
CA LYS A 67 24.41 3.75 -7.62
C LYS A 67 23.93 2.33 -7.97
N GLN A 68 24.09 1.37 -7.08
CA GLN A 68 23.57 0.00 -7.20
C GLN A 68 22.36 -0.20 -6.30
N LEU A 69 21.45 -1.07 -6.74
CA LEU A 69 20.22 -1.40 -6.02
C LEU A 69 20.43 -2.70 -5.22
N PHE A 70 20.07 -2.68 -3.95
CA PHE A 70 20.07 -3.86 -3.08
C PHE A 70 18.71 -4.02 -2.40
N PHE A 71 18.38 -5.26 -2.08
CA PHE A 71 17.37 -5.55 -1.07
C PHE A 71 18.07 -5.74 0.27
N ILE A 72 17.51 -5.18 1.33
CA ILE A 72 17.95 -5.44 2.70
C ILE A 72 16.79 -5.98 3.54
N ASN A 73 17.08 -6.86 4.49
CA ASN A 73 16.10 -7.30 5.48
C ASN A 73 16.00 -6.30 6.66
N LYS A 74 15.14 -6.60 7.64
CA LYS A 74 14.94 -5.78 8.85
C LYS A 74 16.15 -5.67 9.79
N PHE A 75 17.20 -6.45 9.57
CA PHE A 75 18.48 -6.35 10.26
C PHE A 75 19.52 -5.56 9.43
N GLY A 76 19.15 -5.16 8.21
CA GLY A 76 20.00 -4.45 7.27
C GLY A 76 20.97 -5.32 6.49
N GLU A 77 20.80 -6.64 6.57
CA GLU A 77 21.60 -7.60 5.81
C GLU A 77 21.14 -7.57 4.34
N LYS A 78 22.11 -7.52 3.42
CA LYS A 78 21.84 -7.53 1.98
C LYS A 78 21.41 -8.92 1.54
N LEU A 79 20.32 -8.98 0.79
CA LEU A 79 19.86 -10.21 0.15
C LEU A 79 20.59 -10.40 -1.18
N GLU A 80 21.23 -11.55 -1.34
CA GLU A 80 21.76 -11.99 -2.64
C GLU A 80 20.62 -12.50 -3.53
N THR A 81 20.69 -12.19 -4.83
CA THR A 81 19.67 -12.60 -5.80
C THR A 81 20.29 -13.45 -6.90
N GLU A 82 19.55 -14.47 -7.35
CA GLU A 82 19.95 -15.40 -8.42
C GLU A 82 20.29 -14.66 -9.71
N ILE A 83 19.60 -13.54 -9.98
CA ILE A 83 19.91 -12.64 -11.08
C ILE A 83 20.37 -11.29 -10.56
N GLN A 84 21.35 -10.71 -11.26
CA GLN A 84 21.82 -9.35 -11.05
C GLN A 84 21.42 -8.44 -12.22
N ASN A 85 21.58 -7.13 -12.03
CA ASN A 85 21.35 -6.09 -13.05
C ASN A 85 19.91 -6.08 -13.63
N PHE A 86 18.91 -6.40 -12.80
CA PHE A 86 17.50 -6.32 -13.17
C PHE A 86 16.94 -4.91 -12.94
N ARG A 87 15.75 -4.67 -13.49
CA ARG A 87 14.92 -3.49 -13.20
C ARG A 87 13.69 -3.91 -12.41
N LEU A 88 13.20 -3.00 -11.58
CA LEU A 88 11.97 -3.18 -10.81
C LEU A 88 10.82 -2.35 -11.41
N ILE A 89 9.59 -2.65 -11.01
CA ILE A 89 8.42 -1.83 -11.37
C ILE A 89 8.61 -0.44 -10.75
N GLN A 90 8.47 0.60 -11.57
CA GLN A 90 8.53 2.00 -11.16
C GLN A 90 7.22 2.69 -11.50
N PHE A 91 6.66 3.43 -10.55
CA PHE A 91 5.52 4.31 -10.78
C PHE A 91 5.97 5.77 -10.83
N ALA A 92 5.41 6.53 -11.78
CA ALA A 92 5.62 7.97 -11.88
C ALA A 92 4.86 8.66 -10.72
N GLY A 93 5.57 8.90 -9.62
CA GLY A 93 5.13 9.69 -8.47
C GLY A 93 6.21 10.71 -8.08
N ILE A 94 5.92 11.58 -7.09
CA ILE A 94 6.82 12.66 -6.62
C ILE A 94 8.23 12.13 -6.24
N PHE A 95 8.34 10.84 -5.89
CA PHE A 95 9.59 10.20 -5.50
C PHE A 95 10.08 9.09 -6.45
N GLY A 96 9.39 8.82 -7.56
CA GLY A 96 9.71 7.70 -8.46
C GLY A 96 9.75 6.37 -7.70
N GLU A 97 8.60 5.99 -7.13
CA GLU A 97 8.51 4.84 -6.22
C GLU A 97 8.81 3.53 -6.95
N ILE A 98 9.79 2.80 -6.42
CA ILE A 98 10.15 1.47 -6.86
C ILE A 98 9.41 0.48 -5.97
N GLN A 99 8.80 -0.54 -6.57
CA GLN A 99 8.02 -1.54 -5.84
C GLN A 99 8.91 -2.70 -5.38
N GLY A 100 8.83 -3.02 -4.08
CA GLY A 100 9.54 -4.12 -3.43
C GLY A 100 8.73 -5.42 -3.39
N TYR A 101 9.03 -6.24 -2.39
CA TYR A 101 8.33 -7.50 -2.14
C TYR A 101 6.90 -7.27 -1.66
N HIS A 102 5.93 -7.88 -2.33
CA HIS A 102 4.55 -7.96 -1.86
C HIS A 102 4.09 -9.41 -1.90
N ASN A 103 3.44 -9.86 -0.82
CA ASN A 103 3.06 -11.26 -0.66
C ASN A 103 4.24 -12.25 -0.89
N GLY A 104 5.46 -11.84 -0.51
CA GLY A 104 6.66 -12.67 -0.62
C GLY A 104 7.33 -12.69 -2.00
N LEU A 105 6.82 -11.91 -2.96
CA LEU A 105 7.34 -11.88 -4.33
C LEU A 105 7.65 -10.45 -4.80
N VAL A 106 8.72 -10.28 -5.58
CA VAL A 106 9.07 -8.99 -6.21
C VAL A 106 9.18 -9.14 -7.72
N ALA A 107 8.54 -8.24 -8.46
CA ALA A 107 8.60 -8.23 -9.91
C ALA A 107 9.94 -7.67 -10.41
N VAL A 108 10.65 -8.45 -11.20
CA VAL A 108 11.95 -8.12 -11.78
C VAL A 108 11.92 -8.23 -13.30
N MET A 109 12.65 -7.35 -13.98
CA MET A 109 12.82 -7.37 -15.43
C MET A 109 14.29 -7.50 -15.80
N LYS A 110 14.59 -8.49 -16.62
CA LYS A 110 15.90 -8.68 -17.25
C LYS A 110 15.67 -9.07 -18.71
N ASP A 111 16.52 -8.58 -19.62
CA ASP A 111 16.43 -8.85 -21.06
C ASP A 111 15.03 -8.59 -21.65
N ASN A 112 14.40 -7.49 -21.20
CA ASN A 112 13.04 -7.06 -21.56
C ASN A 112 11.91 -8.05 -21.20
N LYS A 113 12.16 -8.99 -20.30
CA LYS A 113 11.17 -9.94 -19.81
C LYS A 113 10.97 -9.83 -18.31
N TRP A 114 9.71 -9.81 -17.90
CA TRP A 114 9.30 -9.77 -16.51
C TRP A 114 9.11 -11.18 -15.95
N GLY A 115 9.50 -11.34 -14.69
CA GLY A 115 9.27 -12.50 -13.84
C GLY A 115 9.25 -12.03 -12.38
N TYR A 116 9.35 -12.97 -11.44
CA TYR A 116 9.34 -12.66 -10.02
C TYR A 116 10.41 -13.41 -9.26
N LEU A 117 11.05 -12.72 -8.31
CA LEU A 117 11.89 -13.35 -7.30
C LEU A 117 11.09 -13.59 -6.03
N ASP A 118 11.42 -14.66 -5.29
CA ASP A 118 10.99 -14.84 -3.91
C ASP A 118 11.90 -14.10 -2.91
N ILE A 119 11.50 -14.07 -1.64
CA ILE A 119 12.26 -13.44 -0.55
C ILE A 119 13.64 -14.09 -0.29
N SER A 120 13.91 -15.26 -0.86
CA SER A 120 15.24 -15.89 -0.83
C SER A 120 16.11 -15.43 -2.00
N GLY A 121 15.60 -14.57 -2.87
CA GLY A 121 16.30 -14.02 -4.02
C GLY A 121 16.30 -14.93 -5.26
N HIS A 122 15.60 -16.07 -5.23
CA HIS A 122 15.53 -17.01 -6.34
C HIS A 122 14.40 -16.67 -7.32
N ILE A 123 14.56 -17.04 -8.58
CA ILE A 123 13.49 -16.92 -9.57
C ILE A 123 12.35 -17.87 -9.19
N PHE A 124 11.26 -17.30 -8.70
CA PHE A 124 10.04 -18.05 -8.38
C PHE A 124 9.12 -18.18 -9.59
N ILE A 125 8.92 -17.09 -10.33
CA ILE A 125 8.16 -17.08 -11.59
C ILE A 125 9.12 -16.68 -12.73
N PRO A 126 9.29 -17.52 -13.76
CA PRO A 126 10.26 -17.30 -14.84
C PRO A 126 10.08 -15.96 -15.57
N LEU A 127 11.20 -15.37 -15.98
CA LEU A 127 11.23 -14.12 -16.75
C LEU A 127 10.83 -14.38 -18.21
N LYS A 128 9.52 -14.41 -18.49
CA LYS A 128 8.97 -14.65 -19.84
C LYS A 128 7.93 -13.63 -20.28
N TYR A 129 7.40 -12.81 -19.36
CA TYR A 129 6.27 -11.92 -19.61
C TYR A 129 6.69 -10.58 -20.20
N ASP A 130 5.81 -9.99 -21.01
CA ASP A 130 6.02 -8.65 -21.57
C ASP A 130 5.65 -7.56 -20.58
N LYS A 131 4.72 -7.85 -19.67
CA LYS A 131 4.31 -6.95 -18.61
C LYS A 131 3.73 -7.74 -17.43
N VAL A 132 3.94 -7.26 -16.23
CA VAL A 132 3.35 -7.83 -15.01
C VAL A 132 2.88 -6.73 -14.05
N SER A 133 1.96 -7.05 -13.15
CA SER A 133 1.63 -6.23 -11.98
C SER A 133 2.40 -6.68 -10.74
N ILE A 134 2.42 -5.88 -9.68
CA ILE A 134 2.78 -6.38 -8.35
C ILE A 134 1.77 -7.45 -7.89
N PHE A 135 2.21 -8.34 -7.00
CA PHE A 135 1.32 -9.21 -6.26
C PHE A 135 0.52 -8.40 -5.24
N ASN A 136 -0.77 -8.72 -5.11
CA ASN A 136 -1.63 -8.16 -4.08
C ASN A 136 -2.73 -9.18 -3.75
N GLY A 137 -2.91 -9.47 -2.46
CA GLY A 137 -3.87 -10.49 -2.02
C GLY A 137 -3.57 -11.88 -2.56
N GLY A 138 -2.30 -12.15 -2.89
CA GLY A 138 -1.85 -13.44 -3.42
C GLY A 138 -2.01 -13.64 -4.93
N PHE A 139 -2.38 -12.58 -5.67
CA PHE A 139 -2.55 -12.64 -7.11
C PHE A 139 -1.84 -11.50 -7.83
N ALA A 140 -1.42 -11.76 -9.07
CA ALA A 140 -0.91 -10.77 -9.98
C ALA A 140 -1.46 -10.99 -11.39
N VAL A 141 -1.37 -9.96 -12.23
CA VAL A 141 -1.69 -10.04 -13.65
C VAL A 141 -0.41 -10.07 -14.45
N ALA A 142 -0.32 -10.96 -15.41
CA ALA A 142 0.74 -10.98 -16.40
C ALA A 142 0.21 -10.91 -17.83
N LYS A 143 1.01 -10.31 -18.71
CA LYS A 143 0.74 -10.22 -20.15
C LYS A 143 1.87 -10.89 -20.91
N LEU A 144 1.50 -11.78 -21.83
CA LEU A 144 2.41 -12.41 -22.79
C LEU A 144 1.80 -12.29 -24.18
N LYS A 145 2.44 -11.51 -25.05
CA LYS A 145 1.94 -11.12 -26.37
C LYS A 145 0.54 -10.50 -26.26
N ASN A 146 -0.47 -11.19 -26.77
CA ASN A 146 -1.86 -10.76 -26.75
C ASN A 146 -2.66 -11.38 -25.61
N ASP A 147 -2.09 -12.34 -24.88
CA ASP A 147 -2.76 -13.08 -23.84
C ASP A 147 -2.50 -12.46 -22.47
N PHE A 148 -3.50 -12.56 -21.60
CA PHE A 148 -3.40 -12.20 -20.18
C PHE A 148 -3.54 -13.43 -19.31
N PHE A 149 -2.87 -13.40 -18.16
CA PHE A 149 -2.83 -14.47 -17.17
C PHE A 149 -3.07 -13.90 -15.78
N VAL A 150 -3.81 -14.63 -14.95
CA VAL A 150 -3.75 -14.47 -13.50
C VAL A 150 -2.67 -15.40 -12.98
N LEU A 151 -1.73 -14.83 -12.22
CA LEU A 151 -0.70 -15.55 -11.48
C LEU A 151 -1.11 -15.63 -10.01
N ASN A 152 -0.86 -16.75 -9.35
CA ASN A 152 -1.06 -16.87 -7.91
C ASN A 152 0.28 -17.15 -7.17
N ASN A 153 0.23 -17.17 -5.84
CA ASN A 153 1.40 -17.38 -4.99
C ASN A 153 2.00 -18.80 -5.03
N SER A 154 1.35 -19.79 -5.67
CA SER A 154 1.95 -21.11 -5.93
C SER A 154 2.66 -21.17 -7.28
N GLY A 155 2.65 -20.08 -8.06
CA GLY A 155 3.24 -20.02 -9.39
C GLY A 155 2.33 -20.58 -10.50
N GLU A 156 1.06 -20.87 -10.20
CA GLU A 156 0.09 -21.28 -11.22
C GLU A 156 -0.29 -20.12 -12.12
N GLU A 157 -0.50 -20.43 -13.40
CA GLU A 157 -0.79 -19.46 -14.45
C GLU A 157 -2.14 -19.78 -15.09
N ASN A 158 -3.15 -18.96 -14.79
CA ASN A 158 -4.49 -19.12 -15.33
C ASN A 158 -4.73 -18.14 -16.48
N LYS A 159 -4.82 -18.67 -17.70
CA LYS A 159 -5.08 -17.86 -18.90
C LYS A 159 -6.49 -17.26 -18.84
N ILE A 160 -6.58 -15.95 -19.11
CA ILE A 160 -7.84 -15.21 -19.16
C ILE A 160 -8.43 -15.35 -20.56
N ILE A 161 -9.62 -15.96 -20.65
CA ILE A 161 -10.31 -16.20 -21.93
C ILE A 161 -11.37 -15.10 -22.12
N SER A 162 -10.98 -13.98 -22.74
CA SER A 162 -11.93 -12.92 -23.12
C SER A 162 -11.44 -12.10 -24.32
N ASN A 163 -12.28 -12.01 -25.36
CA ASN A 163 -11.95 -11.32 -26.62
C ASN A 163 -12.08 -9.79 -26.55
N ASN A 164 -12.59 -9.26 -25.43
CA ASN A 164 -12.90 -7.84 -25.28
C ASN A 164 -11.98 -7.10 -24.31
N ILE A 165 -11.06 -7.79 -23.62
CA ILE A 165 -10.14 -7.18 -22.66
C ILE A 165 -8.95 -6.54 -23.38
N VAL A 166 -8.71 -5.26 -23.11
CA VAL A 166 -7.59 -4.47 -23.65
C VAL A 166 -6.47 -4.31 -22.63
N SER A 167 -6.83 -4.13 -21.36
CA SER A 167 -5.86 -4.05 -20.26
C SER A 167 -6.49 -4.49 -18.95
N ILE A 168 -5.66 -4.91 -18.00
CA ILE A 168 -6.06 -5.31 -16.66
C ILE A 168 -5.07 -4.66 -15.67
N LYS A 169 -5.59 -4.05 -14.60
CA LYS A 169 -4.80 -3.47 -13.51
C LYS A 169 -4.44 -4.54 -12.47
N ARG A 170 -3.68 -4.17 -11.43
CA ARG A 170 -3.39 -5.07 -10.31
C ARG A 170 -4.65 -5.53 -9.58
N PHE A 171 -4.56 -6.66 -8.89
CA PHE A 171 -5.60 -7.11 -7.96
C PHE A 171 -5.66 -6.21 -6.71
N SER A 172 -6.84 -6.19 -6.11
CA SER A 172 -7.14 -5.69 -4.77
C SER A 172 -8.38 -6.42 -4.28
N GLU A 173 -8.31 -7.05 -3.10
CA GLU A 173 -9.42 -7.84 -2.53
C GLU A 173 -9.99 -8.90 -3.50
N GLY A 174 -9.13 -9.56 -4.26
CA GLY A 174 -9.51 -10.62 -5.20
C GLY A 174 -10.16 -10.12 -6.50
N LEU A 175 -10.29 -8.81 -6.71
CA LEU A 175 -10.82 -8.22 -7.94
C LEU A 175 -9.78 -7.33 -8.64
N ALA A 176 -9.79 -7.34 -9.97
CA ALA A 176 -8.92 -6.49 -10.78
C ALA A 176 -9.73 -5.69 -11.81
N PRO A 177 -9.56 -4.35 -11.87
CA PRO A 177 -10.15 -3.56 -12.94
C PRO A 177 -9.61 -3.97 -14.31
N TYR A 178 -10.49 -4.28 -15.26
CA TYR A 178 -10.13 -4.43 -16.67
C TYR A 178 -10.72 -3.29 -17.50
N SER A 179 -10.16 -3.04 -18.69
CA SER A 179 -10.76 -2.15 -19.69
C SER A 179 -11.11 -2.90 -20.96
N ASN A 180 -12.22 -2.52 -21.59
CA ASN A 180 -12.65 -3.06 -22.87
C ASN A 180 -12.20 -2.19 -24.06
N LYS A 181 -12.58 -2.58 -25.28
CA LYS A 181 -12.28 -1.84 -26.53
C LYS A 181 -12.86 -0.42 -26.56
N ASP A 182 -13.98 -0.19 -25.87
CA ASP A 182 -14.62 1.11 -25.72
C ASP A 182 -13.98 1.97 -24.62
N LYS A 183 -12.88 1.49 -24.02
CA LYS A 183 -12.18 2.11 -22.89
C LYS A 183 -13.06 2.25 -21.64
N LEU A 184 -14.09 1.42 -21.53
CA LEU A 184 -14.90 1.28 -20.32
C LEU A 184 -14.27 0.23 -19.41
N PHE A 185 -14.49 0.41 -18.10
CA PHE A 185 -13.95 -0.40 -17.04
C PHE A 185 -15.02 -1.29 -16.42
N GLY A 186 -14.60 -2.52 -16.14
CA GLY A 186 -15.31 -3.52 -15.35
C GLY A 186 -14.31 -4.22 -14.43
N PHE A 187 -14.69 -5.37 -13.86
CA PHE A 187 -13.83 -6.14 -12.96
C PHE A 187 -13.80 -7.63 -13.33
N ILE A 188 -12.63 -8.22 -13.17
CA ILE A 188 -12.44 -9.68 -13.20
C ILE A 188 -12.12 -10.21 -11.80
N ASP A 189 -12.42 -11.49 -11.56
CA ASP A 189 -12.01 -12.23 -10.36
C ASP A 189 -10.62 -12.89 -10.52
N THR A 190 -10.18 -13.58 -9.47
CA THR A 190 -8.92 -14.33 -9.41
C THR A 190 -8.88 -15.55 -10.33
N ASN A 191 -10.02 -15.98 -10.89
CA ASN A 191 -10.10 -17.01 -11.92
C ASN A 191 -10.07 -16.42 -13.34
N GLY A 192 -9.95 -15.10 -13.48
CA GLY A 192 -9.98 -14.41 -14.76
C GLY A 192 -11.38 -14.24 -15.37
N ARG A 193 -12.44 -14.47 -14.59
CA ARG A 193 -13.83 -14.33 -15.05
C ARG A 193 -14.29 -12.89 -14.87
N VAL A 194 -15.03 -12.36 -15.84
CA VAL A 194 -15.69 -11.06 -15.70
C VAL A 194 -16.80 -11.19 -14.67
N VAL A 195 -16.71 -10.41 -13.59
CA VAL A 195 -17.73 -10.35 -12.52
C VAL A 195 -18.54 -9.05 -12.57
N ILE A 196 -17.95 -7.97 -13.08
CA ILE A 196 -18.64 -6.71 -13.34
C ILE A 196 -18.33 -6.32 -14.77
N GLU A 197 -19.36 -6.29 -15.61
CA GLU A 197 -19.22 -5.88 -17.01
C GLU A 197 -18.70 -4.45 -17.17
N ALA A 198 -17.95 -4.22 -18.24
CA ALA A 198 -17.35 -2.93 -18.55
C ALA A 198 -18.41 -1.89 -18.91
N LYS A 199 -18.78 -1.05 -17.94
CA LYS A 199 -19.80 0.01 -18.10
C LYS A 199 -19.38 1.36 -17.49
N PHE A 200 -18.22 1.42 -16.85
CA PHE A 200 -17.76 2.63 -16.16
C PHE A 200 -16.67 3.34 -16.96
N ARG A 201 -16.65 4.67 -16.93
CA ARG A 201 -15.57 5.45 -17.54
C ARG A 201 -14.24 5.28 -16.79
N SER A 202 -14.31 5.09 -15.48
CA SER A 202 -13.15 4.84 -14.60
C SER A 202 -13.63 4.26 -13.28
N VAL A 203 -12.77 3.51 -12.60
CA VAL A 203 -13.05 2.88 -11.31
C VAL A 203 -11.83 2.96 -10.39
N GLY A 204 -12.09 2.98 -9.08
CA GLY A 204 -11.11 2.74 -8.04
C GLY A 204 -10.79 1.25 -7.90
N PHE A 205 -9.91 0.93 -6.95
CA PHE A 205 -9.73 -0.45 -6.49
C PHE A 205 -10.73 -0.76 -5.37
N PHE A 206 -11.10 -2.03 -5.23
CA PHE A 206 -11.88 -2.45 -4.07
C PHE A 206 -11.02 -2.42 -2.81
N SER A 207 -11.60 -1.81 -1.77
CA SER A 207 -11.09 -1.78 -0.41
C SER A 207 -12.28 -1.85 0.54
N ASN A 208 -12.24 -2.78 1.49
CA ASN A 208 -13.34 -3.16 2.36
C ASN A 208 -14.66 -3.41 1.62
N GLY A 209 -14.58 -4.07 0.45
CA GLY A 209 -15.73 -4.39 -0.40
C GLY A 209 -16.36 -3.21 -1.14
N ILE A 210 -15.72 -2.03 -1.13
CA ILE A 210 -16.26 -0.78 -1.72
C ILE A 210 -15.25 -0.23 -2.73
N ALA A 211 -15.75 0.27 -3.87
CA ALA A 211 -14.95 1.06 -4.81
C ALA A 211 -15.76 2.24 -5.35
N TRP A 212 -15.12 3.37 -5.65
CA TRP A 212 -15.78 4.41 -6.43
C TRP A 212 -15.84 3.99 -7.91
N ALA A 213 -16.92 4.37 -8.57
CA ALA A 213 -17.11 4.13 -10.00
C ALA A 213 -17.67 5.39 -10.67
N LYS A 214 -17.04 5.79 -11.78
CA LYS A 214 -17.41 6.95 -12.58
C LYS A 214 -18.25 6.51 -13.78
N THR A 215 -19.45 7.06 -13.91
CA THR A 215 -20.33 6.83 -15.06
C THR A 215 -19.78 7.49 -16.32
N THR A 216 -20.38 7.16 -17.47
CA THR A 216 -20.08 7.80 -18.76
C THR A 216 -20.36 9.31 -18.74
N ASP A 217 -21.30 9.76 -17.91
CA ASP A 217 -21.66 11.18 -17.70
C ASP A 217 -20.70 11.92 -16.75
N ASN A 218 -19.59 11.29 -16.37
CA ASN A 218 -18.57 11.83 -15.44
C ASN A 218 -19.05 12.07 -14.00
N ILE A 219 -20.12 11.41 -13.58
CA ILE A 219 -20.61 11.47 -12.20
C ILE A 219 -20.11 10.22 -11.46
N ILE A 220 -19.73 10.37 -10.20
CA ILE A 220 -19.15 9.31 -9.39
C ILE A 220 -20.13 8.89 -8.29
N GLY A 221 -20.24 7.57 -8.11
CA GLY A 221 -20.87 6.92 -6.97
C GLY A 221 -19.95 5.83 -6.39
N TYR A 222 -20.49 4.99 -5.52
CA TYR A 222 -19.76 3.87 -4.92
C TYR A 222 -20.50 2.56 -5.14
N ILE A 223 -19.75 1.51 -5.49
CA ILE A 223 -20.26 0.17 -5.77
C ILE A 223 -19.71 -0.86 -4.79
N ASN A 224 -20.47 -1.93 -4.57
CA ASN A 224 -19.99 -3.15 -3.93
C ASN A 224 -19.26 -4.07 -4.93
N THR A 225 -18.76 -5.20 -4.46
CA THR A 225 -18.04 -6.21 -5.26
C THR A 225 -18.89 -6.91 -6.34
N GLU A 226 -20.21 -6.74 -6.30
CA GLU A 226 -21.16 -7.21 -7.33
C GLU A 226 -21.49 -6.11 -8.36
N GLY A 227 -20.94 -4.91 -8.19
CA GLY A 227 -21.20 -3.76 -9.06
C GLY A 227 -22.54 -3.07 -8.80
N ILE A 228 -23.18 -3.35 -7.66
CA ILE A 228 -24.40 -2.69 -7.17
C ILE A 228 -24.01 -1.38 -6.50
N TRP A 229 -24.74 -0.31 -6.80
CA TRP A 229 -24.54 1.00 -6.19
C TRP A 229 -24.90 0.98 -4.69
N LEU A 230 -23.90 1.19 -3.85
CA LEU A 230 -24.07 1.50 -2.43
C LEU A 230 -24.42 2.98 -2.24
N ILE A 231 -23.80 3.84 -3.05
CA ILE A 231 -24.14 5.26 -3.16
C ILE A 231 -24.33 5.57 -4.63
N GLN A 232 -25.52 6.03 -5.00
CA GLN A 232 -25.85 6.41 -6.38
C GLN A 232 -24.92 7.53 -6.88
N PRO A 233 -24.60 7.57 -8.19
CA PRO A 233 -23.76 8.60 -8.76
C PRO A 233 -24.31 10.01 -8.49
N GLN A 234 -23.55 10.80 -7.73
CA GLN A 234 -23.91 12.19 -7.39
C GLN A 234 -22.70 13.11 -7.14
N PHE A 235 -21.48 12.58 -7.22
CA PHE A 235 -20.25 13.32 -6.91
C PHE A 235 -19.46 13.69 -8.16
N GLN A 236 -18.78 14.83 -8.12
CA GLN A 236 -17.86 15.28 -9.18
C GLN A 236 -16.50 14.58 -9.07
N THR A 237 -16.06 14.36 -7.83
CA THR A 237 -14.80 13.66 -7.48
C THR A 237 -15.04 12.82 -6.23
N ALA A 238 -14.36 11.68 -6.13
CA ALA A 238 -14.42 10.79 -4.98
C ALA A 238 -13.02 10.23 -4.67
N LYS A 239 -12.79 9.92 -3.40
CA LYS A 239 -11.64 9.18 -2.88
C LYS A 239 -12.10 7.82 -2.36
N ASP A 240 -11.13 6.95 -2.11
CA ASP A 240 -11.40 5.64 -1.52
C ASP A 240 -11.91 5.82 -0.08
N PHE A 241 -12.69 4.85 0.41
CA PHE A 241 -13.11 4.81 1.80
C PHE A 241 -11.93 4.38 2.68
N ASP A 242 -11.73 5.10 3.78
CA ASP A 242 -10.85 4.64 4.84
C ASP A 242 -11.54 3.55 5.66
N LYS A 243 -10.84 2.45 5.89
CA LYS A 243 -11.40 1.24 6.51
C LYS A 243 -11.81 1.48 7.96
N ILE A 244 -11.11 2.35 8.68
CA ILE A 244 -11.33 2.57 10.12
C ILE A 244 -12.41 3.62 10.35
N SER A 245 -12.31 4.79 9.73
CA SER A 245 -13.29 5.86 9.88
C SER A 245 -14.64 5.55 9.23
N GLY A 246 -14.64 4.72 8.17
CA GLY A 246 -15.82 4.47 7.34
C GLY A 246 -16.22 5.69 6.51
N LEU A 247 -15.30 6.62 6.27
CA LEU A 247 -15.53 7.86 5.54
C LEU A 247 -14.65 7.94 4.28
N ALA A 248 -15.17 8.61 3.27
CA ALA A 248 -14.44 8.99 2.07
C ALA A 248 -14.58 10.49 1.80
N ARG A 249 -13.57 11.10 1.18
CA ARG A 249 -13.63 12.50 0.75
C ARG A 249 -14.25 12.59 -0.65
N VAL A 250 -15.31 13.36 -0.79
CA VAL A 250 -16.07 13.56 -2.03
C VAL A 250 -16.22 15.04 -2.36
N LYS A 251 -16.34 15.36 -3.65
CA LYS A 251 -16.62 16.71 -4.11
C LYS A 251 -18.05 16.78 -4.66
N GLN A 252 -18.89 17.60 -4.03
CA GLN A 252 -20.28 17.87 -4.41
C GLN A 252 -20.51 19.38 -4.43
N ASN A 253 -21.19 19.90 -5.45
CA ASN A 253 -21.45 21.35 -5.60
C ASN A 253 -20.17 22.21 -5.47
N ASN A 254 -19.08 21.75 -6.09
CA ASN A 254 -17.76 22.36 -6.06
C ASN A 254 -17.11 22.46 -4.65
N ARG A 255 -17.65 21.80 -3.63
CA ARG A 255 -17.10 21.74 -2.27
C ARG A 255 -16.69 20.32 -1.92
N TRP A 256 -15.56 20.17 -1.25
CA TRP A 256 -15.18 18.90 -0.65
C TRP A 256 -16.08 18.62 0.56
N ASN A 257 -16.30 17.36 0.87
CA ASN A 257 -17.06 16.90 2.03
C ASN A 257 -16.57 15.49 2.39
N TYR A 258 -16.89 15.02 3.59
CA TYR A 258 -16.82 13.59 3.89
C TYR A 258 -18.19 12.95 3.67
N VAL A 259 -18.20 11.70 3.24
CA VAL A 259 -19.41 10.90 3.10
C VAL A 259 -19.21 9.55 3.77
N ASN A 260 -20.24 9.05 4.45
CA ASN A 260 -20.27 7.68 4.96
C ASN A 260 -20.90 6.72 3.94
N ILE A 261 -20.87 5.41 4.20
CA ILE A 261 -21.39 4.42 3.24
C ILE A 261 -22.91 4.52 2.98
N SER A 262 -23.66 5.14 3.89
CA SER A 262 -25.09 5.43 3.70
C SER A 262 -25.34 6.64 2.80
N GLY A 263 -24.30 7.33 2.33
CA GLY A 263 -24.40 8.55 1.53
C GLY A 263 -24.59 9.83 2.34
N ASN A 264 -24.53 9.76 3.69
CA ASN A 264 -24.70 10.93 4.54
C ASN A 264 -23.42 11.77 4.56
N ILE A 265 -23.58 13.07 4.27
CA ILE A 265 -22.49 14.04 4.33
C ILE A 265 -22.12 14.36 5.78
N ARG A 266 -20.81 14.35 6.07
CA ARG A 266 -20.22 14.77 7.34
C ARG A 266 -19.40 16.04 7.12
N HIS A 267 -19.71 17.07 7.90
CA HIS A 267 -19.04 18.36 7.84
C HIS A 267 -18.15 18.56 9.08
N MET A 268 -16.88 18.92 8.86
CA MET A 268 -15.95 19.28 9.94
C MET A 268 -15.86 20.80 10.03
N SER A 269 -16.39 21.41 11.08
CA SER A 269 -16.67 22.85 11.15
C SER A 269 -15.51 23.75 11.57
N ASP A 270 -14.41 23.19 12.10
CA ASP A 270 -13.36 23.96 12.78
C ASP A 270 -11.98 23.88 12.10
N THR A 271 -11.94 23.86 10.76
CA THR A 271 -10.68 23.73 10.01
C THR A 271 -10.69 24.44 8.66
N GLU A 272 -9.52 24.95 8.28
CA GLU A 272 -9.24 25.62 7.02
C GLU A 272 -8.92 24.64 5.88
N LEU A 273 -8.59 23.38 6.20
CA LEU A 273 -8.21 22.34 5.23
C LEU A 273 -8.69 20.96 5.69
N TRP A 274 -9.07 20.10 4.73
CA TRP A 274 -9.47 18.71 4.95
C TRP A 274 -8.53 17.75 4.24
N GLY A 275 -7.85 16.88 5.00
CA GLY A 275 -7.10 15.73 4.49
C GLY A 275 -7.99 14.55 4.08
N ASP A 276 -7.41 13.51 3.50
CA ASP A 276 -8.07 12.21 3.43
C ASP A 276 -7.94 11.52 4.81
N PHE A 277 -8.85 10.60 5.13
CA PHE A 277 -8.73 9.75 6.32
C PHE A 277 -7.72 8.65 6.06
N TYR A 278 -6.85 8.40 7.04
CA TYR A 278 -5.95 7.26 7.08
C TYR A 278 -5.87 6.77 8.53
N ASP A 279 -6.02 5.47 8.74
CA ASP A 279 -6.07 4.86 10.07
C ASP A 279 -7.08 5.54 11.01
N GLY A 280 -8.21 5.97 10.46
CA GLY A 280 -9.30 6.57 11.23
C GLY A 280 -9.12 8.04 11.58
N LEU A 281 -7.99 8.65 11.23
CA LEU A 281 -7.71 10.07 11.49
C LEU A 281 -7.49 10.87 10.20
N ALA A 282 -7.98 12.11 10.18
CA ALA A 282 -7.76 13.05 9.08
C ALA A 282 -7.06 14.31 9.57
N LYS A 283 -6.02 14.75 8.85
CA LYS A 283 -5.34 16.01 9.17
C LYS A 283 -6.24 17.21 8.87
N GLY A 284 -6.23 18.18 9.78
CA GLY A 284 -6.90 19.47 9.62
C GLY A 284 -6.01 20.63 10.06
N ARG A 285 -6.27 21.83 9.53
CA ARG A 285 -5.45 23.02 9.79
C ARG A 285 -6.28 24.12 10.45
N LYS A 286 -5.75 24.75 11.49
CA LYS A 286 -6.36 25.91 12.14
C LYS A 286 -5.27 26.80 12.72
N GLY A 287 -5.35 28.11 12.46
CA GLY A 287 -4.38 29.07 13.01
C GLY A 287 -2.96 28.79 12.52
N GLY A 288 -2.83 28.32 11.28
CA GLY A 288 -1.54 27.98 10.67
C GLY A 288 -0.95 26.62 11.06
N LEU A 289 -1.43 25.98 12.13
CA LEU A 289 -0.96 24.70 12.64
C LEU A 289 -1.87 23.55 12.23
N ILE A 290 -1.34 22.32 12.29
CA ILE A 290 -2.02 21.09 11.89
C ILE A 290 -2.28 20.22 13.12
N GLY A 291 -3.47 19.61 13.15
CA GLY A 291 -3.92 18.60 14.10
C GLY A 291 -4.66 17.47 13.38
N PHE A 292 -5.38 16.63 14.12
CA PHE A 292 -6.10 15.48 13.57
C PHE A 292 -7.50 15.34 14.13
N TYR A 293 -8.45 15.03 13.24
CA TYR A 293 -9.85 14.76 13.53
C TYR A 293 -10.14 13.26 13.47
N ASP A 294 -11.10 12.82 14.27
CA ASP A 294 -11.74 11.52 14.08
C ASP A 294 -12.92 11.58 13.10
N ASN A 295 -13.62 10.46 12.94
CA ASN A 295 -14.79 10.33 12.10
C ASN A 295 -16.07 10.99 12.67
N THR A 296 -16.05 11.43 13.93
CA THR A 296 -17.13 12.20 14.55
C THR A 296 -17.02 13.69 14.24
N GLY A 297 -15.82 14.14 13.87
CA GLY A 297 -15.51 15.52 13.51
C GLY A 297 -14.95 16.35 14.64
N TYR A 298 -14.52 15.71 15.74
CA TYR A 298 -13.81 16.37 16.82
C TYR A 298 -12.31 16.18 16.70
N TRP A 299 -11.55 17.17 17.18
CA TRP A 299 -10.10 17.06 17.28
C TRP A 299 -9.72 15.96 18.28
N VAL A 300 -9.08 14.90 17.80
CA VAL A 300 -8.37 13.95 18.66
C VAL A 300 -7.05 14.56 19.09
N ILE A 301 -6.38 15.24 18.15
CA ILE A 301 -5.14 15.95 18.39
C ILE A 301 -5.34 17.40 17.97
N ASN A 302 -5.39 18.30 18.95
CA ASN A 302 -5.53 19.73 18.68
C ASN A 302 -4.37 20.26 17.82
N PRO A 303 -4.61 21.27 16.96
CA PRO A 303 -3.59 21.88 16.11
C PRO A 303 -2.38 22.35 16.91
N LYS A 304 -1.23 21.68 16.70
CA LYS A 304 0.01 21.96 17.43
C LYS A 304 1.29 21.70 16.62
N PHE A 305 1.15 21.21 15.39
CA PHE A 305 2.28 20.84 14.53
C PHE A 305 2.43 21.78 13.32
N GLU A 306 3.66 21.99 12.89
CA GLU A 306 3.99 22.81 11.71
C GLU A 306 3.69 22.06 10.41
N ALA A 307 3.91 20.74 10.41
CA ALA A 307 3.66 19.82 9.32
C ALA A 307 3.40 18.43 9.88
N VAL A 308 2.62 17.61 9.18
CA VAL A 308 2.39 16.20 9.52
C VAL A 308 2.31 15.36 8.26
N ARG A 309 2.54 14.06 8.42
CA ARG A 309 2.12 13.04 7.45
C ARG A 309 0.81 12.40 7.89
N ASP A 310 0.26 11.57 7.02
CA ASP A 310 -0.97 10.83 7.29
C ASP A 310 -0.68 9.67 8.26
N PHE A 311 -1.68 9.27 9.03
CA PHE A 311 -1.53 8.17 9.99
C PHE A 311 -1.43 6.83 9.26
N HIS A 312 -0.44 6.03 9.65
CA HIS A 312 -0.26 4.66 9.19
C HIS A 312 0.24 3.80 10.34
N ASN A 313 -0.31 2.60 10.46
CA ASN A 313 -0.01 1.65 11.52
C ASN A 313 -0.12 2.25 12.94
N GLY A 314 -1.01 3.23 13.14
CA GLY A 314 -1.24 3.91 14.42
C GLY A 314 -0.29 5.08 14.76
N TYR A 315 0.61 5.46 13.84
CA TYR A 315 1.54 6.58 14.05
C TYR A 315 1.52 7.57 12.89
N ALA A 316 2.01 8.78 13.13
CA ALA A 316 2.25 9.78 12.11
C ALA A 316 3.58 10.50 12.34
N ALA A 317 4.29 10.84 11.26
CA ALA A 317 5.41 11.77 11.37
C ALA A 317 4.87 13.20 11.57
N ALA A 318 5.42 13.93 12.54
CA ALA A 318 4.99 15.29 12.85
C ALA A 318 6.19 16.22 13.06
N LYS A 319 6.02 17.48 12.68
CA LYS A 319 7.08 18.50 12.71
C LYS A 319 6.79 19.55 13.79
N LYS A 320 7.79 19.83 14.61
CA LYS A 320 7.76 20.90 15.62
C LYS A 320 9.14 21.56 15.74
N SER A 321 9.16 22.89 15.79
CA SER A 321 10.38 23.70 15.86
C SER A 321 11.38 23.35 14.75
N GLY A 322 10.89 23.18 13.52
CA GLY A 322 11.73 22.89 12.36
C GLY A 322 12.17 21.42 12.20
N LYS A 323 11.89 20.53 13.16
CA LYS A 323 12.38 19.14 13.18
C LYS A 323 11.25 18.13 13.18
N TRP A 324 11.47 16.98 12.56
CA TRP A 324 10.52 15.86 12.49
C TRP A 324 10.75 14.86 13.63
N GLY A 325 9.64 14.37 14.18
CA GLY A 325 9.52 13.27 15.14
C GLY A 325 8.35 12.36 14.74
N LEU A 326 8.04 11.39 15.59
CA LEU A 326 6.94 10.44 15.38
C LEU A 326 5.95 10.55 16.56
N ILE A 327 4.67 10.61 16.26
CA ILE A 327 3.60 10.67 17.26
C ILE A 327 2.69 9.43 17.18
N ASN A 328 2.09 9.06 18.31
CA ASN A 328 1.00 8.08 18.36
C ASN A 328 -0.36 8.73 18.04
N ASN A 329 -1.43 7.93 18.05
CA ASN A 329 -2.80 8.34 17.72
C ASN A 329 -3.46 9.34 18.70
N ILE A 330 -2.86 9.61 19.85
CA ILE A 330 -3.29 10.68 20.78
C ILE A 330 -2.36 11.90 20.72
N GLY A 331 -1.33 11.86 19.87
CA GLY A 331 -0.44 12.98 19.60
C GLY A 331 0.70 13.14 20.59
N ASP A 332 1.03 12.09 21.34
CA ASP A 332 2.23 12.01 22.17
C ASP A 332 3.43 11.60 21.33
N TRP A 333 4.60 12.15 21.67
CA TRP A 333 5.85 11.84 20.97
C TRP A 333 6.33 10.45 21.37
N VAL A 334 6.43 9.58 20.37
CA VAL A 334 7.12 8.29 20.46
C VAL A 334 8.59 8.50 20.13
N ILE A 335 8.86 9.29 19.10
CA ILE A 335 10.20 9.77 18.73
C ILE A 335 10.19 11.29 18.82
N GLN A 336 11.05 11.85 19.67
CA GLN A 336 11.15 13.31 19.84
C GLN A 336 11.60 13.98 18.53
N PRO A 337 11.13 15.21 18.24
CA PRO A 337 11.47 15.91 17.01
C PRO A 337 12.96 16.30 16.97
N LYS A 338 13.78 15.47 16.31
CA LYS A 338 15.23 15.66 16.18
C LYS A 338 15.79 15.39 14.78
N TYR A 339 14.95 14.95 13.83
CA TYR A 339 15.36 14.58 12.49
C TYR A 339 15.05 15.69 11.47
N ALA A 340 15.83 15.75 10.39
CA ALA A 340 15.55 16.66 9.28
C ALA A 340 14.32 16.21 8.48
N VAL A 341 14.12 14.90 8.35
CA VAL A 341 12.93 14.27 7.76
C VAL A 341 12.67 12.94 8.44
N ILE A 342 11.39 12.63 8.64
CA ILE A 342 10.87 11.28 8.93
C ILE A 342 9.81 10.99 7.87
N ARG A 343 9.76 9.76 7.34
CA ARG A 343 8.71 9.27 6.42
C ARG A 343 7.61 8.51 7.17
N ASP A 344 6.65 7.96 6.44
CA ASP A 344 5.62 7.12 7.03
C ASP A 344 6.25 5.87 7.67
N ILE A 345 5.63 5.38 8.74
CA ILE A 345 6.11 4.21 9.47
C ILE A 345 5.57 2.94 8.82
N GLU A 346 6.44 1.96 8.67
CA GLU A 346 6.10 0.67 8.11
C GLU A 346 6.04 -0.38 9.22
N ARG A 347 5.02 -1.22 9.15
CA ARG A 347 4.82 -2.35 10.05
C ARG A 347 5.29 -3.62 9.35
N ILE A 348 6.13 -4.37 10.04
CA ILE A 348 6.71 -5.62 9.56
C ILE A 348 6.22 -6.72 10.49
N ASP A 349 5.61 -7.73 9.88
CA ASP A 349 5.00 -8.85 10.58
C ASP A 349 6.00 -9.99 10.89
#